data_AF-A0A1Z5HSE6-F1
#
_entry.id   AF-A0A1Z5HSE6-F1
#
_cell.length_a   1.000
_cell.length_b   1.000
_cell.length_c   1.000
_cell.angle_alpha   90.00
_cell.angle_beta   90.00
_cell.angle_gamma   90.00
#
_symmetry.space_group_name_H-M   'P 1'
#
loop_
_entity.id
_entity.type
_entity.pdbx_description
1 polymer ?
#
loop_
_entity_poly.entity_id
_entity_poly.type
_entity_poly.pdbx_seq_one_letter_code
_entity_poly.pdbx_strand_id
1 'polypeptide(L)' 'MEKAIHKVADAVDVETFIICRNESEGKKLAIQLLQEMGFTDTDIVSLQFTGPGARVRARAYIHRPGSHYGWL' A
#
# COMPACT_ATOMS: atom_id res chain seq x y z
N MET A 1 30.44 10.15 -0.46
CA MET A 1 29.30 10.12 0.49
C MET A 1 28.03 10.01 -0.34
N GLU A 2 27.22 8.99 -0.09
CA GLU A 2 25.98 8.75 -0.86
C GLU A 2 24.89 9.73 -0.42
N LYS A 3 24.17 10.36 -1.36
CA LYS A 3 23.12 11.34 -1.02
C LYS A 3 21.87 10.62 -0.52
N ALA A 4 21.24 11.15 0.54
CA ALA A 4 20.03 10.59 1.14
C ALA A 4 18.88 10.39 0.14
N ILE A 5 18.76 11.27 -0.87
CA ILE A 5 17.73 11.19 -1.91
C ILE A 5 17.77 9.87 -2.70
N HIS A 6 18.94 9.23 -2.83
CA HIS A 6 19.05 7.93 -3.51
C HIS A 6 18.56 6.75 -2.65
N LYS A 7 18.21 7.00 -1.38
CA LYS A 7 17.71 6.01 -0.42
C LYS A 7 16.23 6.22 -0.08
N VAL A 8 15.55 7.15 -0.75
CA VAL A 8 14.13 7.41 -0.56
C VAL A 8 13.31 6.42 -1.39
N ALA A 9 12.22 5.93 -0.80
CA ALA A 9 11.16 5.23 -1.50
C ALA A 9 9.89 6.06 -1.37
N ASP A 10 9.35 6.52 -2.50
CA ASP A 10 8.11 7.30 -2.52
C ASP A 10 6.93 6.35 -2.51
N ALA A 11 6.03 6.54 -1.56
CA ALA A 11 4.88 5.68 -1.38
C ALA A 11 3.69 6.43 -0.79
N VAL A 12 2.49 5.93 -1.08
CA VAL A 12 1.22 6.38 -0.50
C VAL A 12 0.70 5.29 0.43
N ASP A 13 0.48 5.62 1.68
CA ASP A 13 -0.19 4.73 2.64
C ASP A 13 -1.69 5.02 2.65
N VAL A 14 -2.49 3.95 2.53
CA VAL A 14 -3.95 3.98 2.68
C VAL A 14 -4.32 3.18 3.92
N GLU A 15 -4.85 3.85 4.93
CA GLU A 15 -5.40 3.20 6.13
C GLU A 15 -6.93 3.37 6.16
N THR A 16 -7.64 2.25 6.28
CA THR A 16 -9.11 2.25 6.28
C THR A 16 -9.68 1.00 6.97
N PHE A 17 -11.01 0.95 7.13
CA PHE A 17 -11.73 -0.21 7.63
C PHE A 17 -12.65 -0.79 6.54
N ILE A 18 -12.44 -2.06 6.20
CA ILE A 18 -13.17 -2.77 5.14
C ILE A 18 -14.13 -3.77 5.76
N ILE A 19 -15.42 -3.64 5.47
CA ILE A 19 -16.43 -4.65 5.81
C ILE A 19 -16.18 -5.91 4.98
N CYS A 20 -15.94 -7.04 5.66
CA CYS A 20 -15.62 -8.31 5.04
C CYS A 20 -15.95 -9.47 5.98
N ARG A 21 -16.08 -10.68 5.44
CA ARG A 21 -16.46 -11.90 6.17
C ARG A 21 -15.28 -12.55 6.89
N ASN A 22 -14.06 -12.30 6.42
CA ASN A 22 -12.83 -12.84 7.00
C ASN A 22 -11.60 -12.04 6.54
N GLU A 23 -10.47 -12.35 7.16
CA GLU A 23 -9.16 -11.75 6.88
C GLU A 23 -8.76 -11.84 5.39
N SER A 24 -8.99 -13.00 4.77
CA SER A 24 -8.61 -13.23 3.37
C SER A 24 -9.41 -12.35 2.41
N GLU A 25 -10.70 -12.16 2.66
CA GLU A 25 -11.54 -11.26 1.87
C GLU A 25 -11.11 -9.80 2.09
N GLY A 26 -10.89 -9.38 3.34
CA GLY A 26 -10.37 -8.04 3.64
C GLY A 26 -9.06 -7.72 2.93
N LYS A 27 -8.13 -8.69 2.88
CA LYS A 27 -6.87 -8.56 2.14
C LYS A 27 -7.09 -8.37 0.65
N LYS A 28 -7.97 -9.18 0.04
CA LYS A 28 -8.30 -9.07 -1.39
C LYS A 28 -8.91 -7.72 -1.74
N LEU A 29 -9.87 -7.27 -0.94
CA LEU A 29 -10.54 -5.97 -1.12
C LEU A 29 -9.57 -4.79 -0.95
N ALA A 30 -8.63 -4.87 -0.01
CA ALA A 30 -7.61 -3.82 0.17
C ALA A 30 -6.67 -3.69 -1.04
N ILE A 31 -6.24 -4.82 -1.61
CA ILE A 31 -5.43 -4.82 -2.84
C ILE A 31 -6.25 -4.28 -4.01
N GLN A 32 -7.49 -4.74 -4.16
CA GLN A 32 -8.40 -4.28 -5.20
C GLN A 32 -8.63 -2.76 -5.12
N LEU A 33 -8.84 -2.21 -3.92
CA LEU A 33 -8.98 -0.76 -3.71
C LEU A 33 -7.78 0.02 -4.27
N LEU A 34 -6.56 -0.39 -3.95
CA LEU A 34 -5.36 0.28 -4.45
C LEU A 34 -5.23 0.18 -5.98
N GLN A 35 -5.60 -0.97 -6.55
CA GLN A 35 -5.62 -1.17 -8.01
C GLN A 35 -6.66 -0.27 -8.68
N GLU A 36 -7.85 -0.13 -8.10
CA GLU A 36 -8.91 0.78 -8.56
C GLU A 36 -8.50 2.26 -8.44
N MET A 37 -7.63 2.60 -7.49
CA MET A 37 -6.98 3.91 -7.39
C MET A 37 -5.85 4.12 -8.42
N GLY A 38 -5.53 3.11 -9.22
CA GLY A 38 -4.52 3.18 -10.29
C GLY A 38 -3.11 2.76 -9.87
N PHE A 39 -2.93 2.21 -8.67
CA PHE A 39 -1.62 1.74 -8.22
C PHE A 39 -1.35 0.31 -8.71
N THR A 40 -0.16 0.08 -9.25
CA THR A 40 0.27 -1.23 -9.77
C THR A 40 1.23 -1.96 -8.84
N ASP A 41 1.90 -1.24 -7.95
CA ASP A 41 2.88 -1.77 -7.00
C ASP A 41 2.39 -1.52 -5.58
N THR A 42 1.82 -2.55 -4.97
CA THR A 42 1.07 -2.44 -3.72
C THR A 42 1.45 -3.52 -2.73
N ASP A 43 1.42 -3.20 -1.45
CA ASP A 43 1.67 -4.13 -0.36
C ASP A 43 0.68 -3.91 0.80
N ILE A 44 0.44 -4.95 1.60
CA ILE A 44 -0.35 -4.88 2.82
C ILE A 44 0.60 -4.79 4.00
N VAL A 45 0.71 -3.58 4.57
CA VAL A 45 1.61 -3.29 5.70
C VAL A 45 1.07 -3.91 6.99
N SER A 46 -0.23 -3.79 7.21
CA SER A 46 -0.91 -4.46 8.32
C SER A 46 -2.37 -4.70 8.00
N LEU A 47 -2.91 -5.77 8.59
CA LEU A 47 -4.33 -6.08 8.51
C LEU A 47 -4.75 -6.73 9.82
N GLN A 48 -5.82 -6.22 10.41
CA GLN A 48 -6.40 -6.75 11.63
C GLN A 48 -7.90 -6.96 11.44
N PHE A 49 -8.31 -8.22 11.30
CA PHE A 49 -9.71 -8.60 11.22
C PHE A 49 -10.35 -8.54 12.61
N THR A 50 -11.34 -7.67 12.80
CA THR A 50 -12.06 -7.48 14.06
C THR A 50 -13.53 -7.17 13.80
N GLY A 51 -14.41 -7.84 14.54
CA GLY A 51 -15.85 -7.64 14.43
C GLY A 51 -16.37 -7.87 13.00
N PRO A 52 -17.00 -6.87 12.35
CA PRO A 52 -17.62 -7.02 11.03
C PRO A 52 -16.66 -6.84 9.85
N GLY A 53 -15.36 -6.66 10.08
CA GLY A 53 -14.44 -6.32 9.00
C GLY A 53 -12.97 -6.32 9.40
N ALA A 54 -12.13 -5.68 8.60
CA ALA A 54 -10.70 -5.56 8.83
C ALA A 54 -10.25 -4.10 8.80
N ARG A 55 -9.48 -3.69 9.81
CA ARG A 55 -8.66 -2.48 9.72
C ARG A 55 -7.43 -2.83 8.90
N VAL A 56 -7.21 -2.13 7.80
CA VAL A 56 -6.11 -2.40 6.87
C VAL A 56 -5.27 -1.14 6.70
N ARG A 57 -3.95 -1.32 6.74
CA ARG A 57 -2.99 -0.36 6.23
C ARG A 57 -2.29 -0.98 5.03
N ALA A 58 -2.47 -0.36 3.89
CA ALA A 58 -1.83 -0.77 2.64
C ALA A 58 -0.93 0.34 2.11
N ARG A 59 0.06 -0.02 1.31
CA ARG A 59 1.06 0.88 0.75
C ARG A 59 1.12 0.71 -0.76
N ALA A 60 1.03 1.80 -1.50
CA ALA A 60 1.35 1.84 -2.91
C ALA A 60 2.71 2.53 -3.12
N TYR A 61 3.63 1.87 -3.81
CA TYR A 61 4.93 2.45 -4.16
C TYR A 61 4.81 3.24 -5.48
N ILE A 62 5.28 4.49 -5.46
CA ILE A 62 5.37 5.35 -6.63
C ILE A 62 6.77 5.26 -7.23
N HIS A 63 7.81 5.30 -6.37
CA HIS A 63 9.20 5.13 -6.77
C HIS A 63 9.93 4.22 -5.79
N ARG A 64 10.49 3.12 -6.32
CA ARG A 64 11.40 2.25 -5.56
C ARG A 64 12.85 2.76 -5.68
N PRO A 65 13.71 2.52 -4.67
CA PRO A 65 15.14 2.82 -4.77
C PRO A 65 15.75 2.16 -6.01
N GLY A 66 16.41 2.96 -6.86
CA GLY A 66 16.93 2.51 -8.17
C GLY A 66 16.03 2.78 -9.37
N SER A 67 14.78 3.24 -9.16
CA SER A 67 13.98 3.83 -10.23
C SER A 67 14.50 5.21 -10.60
N HIS A 68 14.52 5.54 -11.88
CA HIS A 68 14.85 6.91 -12.30
C HIS A 68 13.73 7.85 -11.86
N TYR A 69 14.08 8.84 -11.05
CA TYR A 69 13.22 9.96 -10.74
C TYR A 69 12.96 10.73 -12.03
N GLY A 70 11.74 10.66 -12.60
CA GLY A 70 11.42 11.34 -13.86
C GLY A 70 11.45 12.87 -13.80
N TRP A 71 11.57 13.44 -12.60
CA TRP A 71 11.57 14.89 -12.34
C TRP A 71 12.91 15.41 -11.77
N LEU A 72 13.94 14.55 -11.67
CA LEU A 72 15.31 14.92 -11.32
C LEU A 72 16.25 14.72 -12.50
#